data_AF-A0A2V9YGW4-F1
#
_entry.id   AF-A0A2V9YGW4-F1
#
_cell.length_a   1.000
_cell.length_b   1.000
_cell.length_c   1.000
_cell.angle_alpha   90.00
_cell.angle_beta   90.00
_cell.angle_gamma   90.00
#
_symmetry.space_group_name_H-M   'P 1'
#
loop_
_entity.id
_entity.type
_entity.pdbx_description
1 polymer ?
#
loop_
_entity_poly.entity_id
_entity_poly.type
_entity_poly.pdbx_seq_one_letter_code
_entity_poly.pdbx_strand_id
1 'polypeptide(L)'
;MYRYSRTDLLRILRITPRQLAGWERAELVAVAVGDNYSFFDLLQIKKVRDLCAQKVRPGVIRRSLRAMLQQVAGMENPLLEAGAYTTGHRIAFRHDGRLLEPIAGQFLMDFSVEEKVVSSKVSTPPKPVPVEKNAAELFARGIALEEDPSTQAEAIAVYEKVLEMEPGHAAAHINLGTLHYNRQEYQAAEKHYRAAIEIDARYALLDETGRVSEAIQAYATALHLAPTYADAHYNLALAYEKTREPRKALKHWQAYAKLDSTGPWAIHARNQIQRILQADPLKLVHLRRE
;
A
#
# COMPACT_ATOMS: atom_id res chain seq x y z
N MET A 1 -12.64 -11.74 -20.05
CA MET A 1 -11.98 -12.33 -21.25
C MET A 1 -11.43 -13.69 -20.86
N TYR A 2 -12.07 -14.78 -21.29
CA TYR A 2 -11.57 -16.14 -21.04
C TYR A 2 -10.35 -16.43 -21.93
N ARG A 3 -9.40 -17.25 -21.45
CA ARG A 3 -8.07 -17.39 -22.09
C ARG A 3 -7.45 -18.80 -22.06
N TYR A 4 -8.07 -19.78 -21.42
CA TYR A 4 -7.52 -21.14 -21.31
C TYR A 4 -8.51 -22.16 -21.85
N SER A 5 -8.05 -23.02 -22.78
CA SER A 5 -8.82 -24.20 -23.18
C SER A 5 -8.72 -25.30 -22.12
N ARG A 6 -9.62 -26.29 -22.18
CA ARG A 6 -9.48 -27.53 -21.38
C ARG A 6 -8.10 -28.17 -21.55
N THR A 7 -7.59 -28.22 -22.77
CA THR A 7 -6.28 -28.78 -23.11
C THR A 7 -5.14 -28.02 -22.43
N ASP A 8 -5.25 -26.70 -22.29
CA ASP A 8 -4.28 -25.88 -21.55
C ASP A 8 -4.28 -26.19 -20.06
N LEU A 9 -5.44 -26.40 -19.44
CA LEU A 9 -5.51 -26.79 -18.03
C LEU A 9 -4.82 -28.13 -17.77
N LEU A 10 -5.10 -29.15 -18.59
CA LEU A 10 -4.46 -30.46 -18.47
C LEU A 10 -2.93 -30.35 -18.59
N ARG A 11 -2.46 -29.54 -19.56
CA ARG A 11 -1.04 -29.30 -19.85
C ARG A 11 -0.32 -28.49 -18.75
N ILE A 12 -0.86 -27.33 -18.38
CA ILE A 12 -0.27 -26.39 -17.41
C ILE A 12 -0.27 -26.99 -16.00
N LEU A 13 -1.40 -27.60 -15.60
CA LEU A 13 -1.55 -28.14 -14.25
C LEU A 13 -1.07 -29.59 -14.11
N ARG A 14 -0.69 -30.25 -15.21
CA ARG A 14 -0.25 -31.66 -15.27
C ARG A 14 -1.26 -32.62 -14.64
N ILE A 15 -2.51 -32.52 -15.07
CA ILE A 15 -3.65 -33.31 -14.58
C ILE A 15 -4.27 -34.13 -15.72
N THR A 16 -4.90 -35.25 -15.38
CA THR A 16 -5.59 -36.11 -16.35
C THR A 16 -7.04 -35.65 -16.60
N PRO A 17 -7.63 -35.95 -17.79
CA PRO A 17 -9.05 -35.69 -18.05
C PRO A 17 -9.98 -36.30 -17.00
N ARG A 18 -9.62 -37.49 -16.48
CA ARG A 18 -10.40 -38.22 -15.46
C ARG A 18 -10.37 -37.55 -14.09
N GLN A 19 -9.30 -36.83 -13.74
CA GLN A 19 -9.24 -36.01 -12.53
C GLN A 19 -10.11 -34.76 -12.68
N LEU A 20 -9.95 -34.02 -13.79
CA LEU A 20 -10.69 -32.80 -14.05
C LEU A 20 -12.21 -33.05 -14.10
N ALA A 21 -12.67 -34.00 -14.92
CA ALA A 21 -14.07 -34.46 -14.94
C ALA A 21 -14.49 -35.22 -13.67
N GLY A 22 -13.57 -35.50 -12.75
CA GLY A 22 -13.86 -35.99 -11.39
C GLY A 22 -14.13 -34.87 -10.40
N TRP A 23 -13.46 -33.73 -10.55
CA TRP A 23 -13.62 -32.54 -9.71
C TRP A 23 -14.84 -31.71 -10.12
N GLU A 24 -15.14 -31.61 -11.41
CA GLU A 24 -16.39 -31.03 -11.95
C GLU A 24 -17.63 -31.74 -11.38
N ARG A 25 -17.72 -33.07 -11.52
CA ARG A 25 -18.80 -33.89 -10.95
C ARG A 25 -18.82 -33.92 -9.41
N ALA A 26 -17.78 -33.41 -8.76
CA ALA A 26 -17.70 -33.23 -7.32
C ALA A 26 -17.96 -31.77 -6.89
N GLU A 27 -18.42 -30.90 -7.80
CA GLU A 27 -18.73 -29.48 -7.54
C GLU A 27 -17.53 -28.70 -6.96
N LEU A 28 -16.29 -29.15 -7.24
CA LEU A 28 -15.07 -28.49 -6.75
C LEU A 28 -14.55 -27.43 -7.72
N VAL A 29 -15.09 -27.40 -8.94
CA VAL A 29 -14.68 -26.58 -10.09
C VAL A 29 -15.94 -26.33 -10.93
N ALA A 30 -16.09 -25.13 -11.49
CA ALA A 30 -17.18 -24.83 -12.41
C ALA A 30 -17.05 -25.65 -13.72
N VAL A 31 -18.19 -26.07 -14.28
CA VAL A 31 -18.22 -26.69 -15.61
C VAL A 31 -18.16 -25.58 -16.67
N ALA A 32 -17.09 -25.55 -17.47
CA ALA A 32 -16.86 -24.47 -18.43
C ALA A 32 -17.93 -24.40 -19.53
N VAL A 33 -18.52 -23.21 -19.70
CA VAL A 33 -19.39 -22.90 -20.83
C VAL A 33 -18.55 -22.83 -22.11
N GLY A 34 -18.75 -23.78 -23.02
CA GLY A 34 -17.98 -23.86 -24.26
C GLY A 34 -16.51 -24.24 -24.07
N ASP A 35 -16.18 -25.00 -23.02
CA ASP A 35 -14.84 -25.54 -22.70
C ASP A 35 -13.71 -24.49 -22.56
N ASN A 36 -14.10 -23.24 -22.30
CA ASN A 36 -13.23 -22.10 -22.03
C ASN A 36 -13.22 -21.75 -20.53
N TYR A 37 -12.03 -21.55 -19.97
CA TYR A 37 -11.81 -21.33 -18.54
C TYR A 37 -11.14 -19.97 -18.30
N SER A 38 -11.43 -19.39 -17.12
CA SER A 38 -10.78 -18.16 -16.65
C SER A 38 -9.45 -18.44 -15.96
N PHE A 39 -8.71 -17.37 -15.65
CA PHE A 39 -7.53 -17.46 -14.79
C PHE A 39 -7.86 -17.96 -13.37
N PHE A 40 -9.05 -17.63 -12.86
CA PHE A 40 -9.46 -18.02 -11.51
C PHE A 40 -9.88 -19.49 -11.44
N ASP A 41 -10.49 -20.04 -12.49
CA ASP A 41 -10.70 -21.49 -12.63
C ASP A 41 -9.36 -22.23 -12.61
N LEU A 42 -8.35 -21.72 -13.35
CA LEU A 42 -7.01 -22.29 -13.37
C LEU A 42 -6.35 -22.29 -11.97
N LEU A 43 -6.51 -21.21 -11.19
CA LEU A 43 -6.05 -21.17 -9.79
C LEU A 43 -6.82 -22.12 -8.87
N GLN A 44 -8.15 -22.21 -9.02
CA GLN A 44 -9.00 -23.10 -8.24
C GLN A 44 -8.66 -24.57 -8.51
N ILE A 45 -8.52 -24.97 -9.78
CA ILE A 45 -8.13 -26.33 -10.18
C ILE A 45 -6.71 -26.65 -9.69
N LYS A 46 -5.79 -25.68 -9.74
CA LYS A 46 -4.44 -25.82 -9.14
C LYS A 46 -4.56 -26.12 -7.63
N LYS A 47 -5.36 -25.36 -6.89
CA LYS A 47 -5.54 -25.55 -5.43
C LYS A 47 -6.20 -26.90 -5.11
N VAL A 48 -7.22 -27.33 -5.87
CA VAL A 48 -7.85 -28.65 -5.74
C VAL A 48 -6.85 -29.79 -6.02
N ARG A 49 -6.04 -29.66 -7.08
CA ARG A 49 -4.94 -30.59 -7.40
C ARG A 49 -3.96 -30.71 -6.23
N ASP A 50 -3.52 -29.58 -5.68
CA ASP A 50 -2.49 -29.54 -4.63
C ASP A 50 -3.01 -30.16 -3.32
N LEU A 51 -4.27 -29.89 -2.95
CA LEU A 51 -4.95 -30.57 -1.83
C LEU A 51 -5.09 -32.08 -2.05
N CYS A 52 -5.43 -32.51 -3.28
CA CYS A 52 -5.51 -33.93 -3.63
C CYS A 52 -4.13 -34.63 -3.56
N ALA A 53 -3.06 -33.95 -3.97
CA ALA A 53 -1.68 -34.45 -3.86
C ALA A 53 -1.26 -34.61 -2.38
N GLN A 54 -1.73 -33.72 -1.50
CA GLN A 54 -1.59 -33.81 -0.04
C GLN A 54 -2.56 -34.85 0.59
N LYS A 55 -3.06 -35.81 -0.19
CA LYS A 55 -3.94 -36.93 0.22
C LYS A 55 -5.32 -36.53 0.76
N VAL A 56 -5.75 -35.27 0.57
CA VAL A 56 -7.11 -34.85 0.95
C VAL A 56 -8.11 -35.36 -0.10
N ARG A 57 -9.13 -36.10 0.35
CA ARG A 57 -10.14 -36.67 -0.55
C ARG A 57 -11.07 -35.58 -1.09
N PRO A 58 -11.49 -35.61 -2.38
CA PRO A 58 -12.43 -34.63 -2.95
C PRO A 58 -13.72 -34.41 -2.13
N GLY A 59 -14.28 -35.46 -1.53
CA GLY A 59 -15.45 -35.35 -0.64
C GLY A 59 -15.18 -34.70 0.73
N VAL A 60 -13.93 -34.57 1.15
CA VAL A 60 -13.53 -33.73 2.29
C VAL A 60 -13.43 -32.27 1.83
N ILE A 61 -12.83 -32.01 0.67
CA ILE A 61 -12.77 -30.66 0.07
C ILE A 61 -14.18 -30.08 -0.06
N ARG A 62 -15.12 -30.80 -0.71
CA ARG A 62 -16.51 -30.31 -0.90
C ARG A 62 -17.23 -30.01 0.43
N ARG A 63 -17.05 -30.85 1.46
CA ARG A 63 -17.66 -30.62 2.78
C ARG A 63 -17.06 -29.41 3.50
N SER A 64 -15.74 -29.25 3.43
CA SER A 64 -15.04 -28.12 4.05
C SER A 64 -15.44 -26.80 3.39
N LEU A 65 -15.57 -26.77 2.06
CA LEU A 65 -16.04 -25.60 1.33
C LEU A 65 -17.49 -25.24 1.66
N ARG A 66 -18.40 -26.22 1.63
CA ARG A 66 -19.82 -25.97 1.99
C ARG A 66 -19.97 -25.48 3.44
N ALA A 67 -19.17 -25.99 4.38
CA ALA A 67 -19.19 -25.51 5.76
C ALA A 67 -18.65 -24.07 5.89
N MET A 68 -17.55 -23.74 5.18
CA MET A 68 -16.99 -22.38 5.18
C MET A 68 -17.97 -21.35 4.58
N LEU A 69 -18.63 -21.70 3.47
CA LEU A 69 -19.68 -20.88 2.82
C LEU A 69 -20.93 -20.68 3.70
N GLN A 70 -21.15 -21.54 4.70
CA GLN A 70 -22.22 -21.39 5.69
C GLN A 70 -21.79 -20.57 6.92
N GLN A 71 -20.48 -20.45 7.17
CA GLN A 71 -19.90 -19.76 8.32
C GLN A 71 -19.49 -18.31 8.02
N VAL A 72 -19.13 -18.00 6.78
CA VAL A 72 -18.71 -16.65 6.36
C VAL A 72 -19.67 -16.09 5.31
N ALA A 73 -20.48 -15.11 5.70
CA ALA A 73 -21.41 -14.44 4.80
C ALA A 73 -20.67 -13.61 3.74
N GLY A 74 -21.07 -13.77 2.47
CA GLY A 74 -20.47 -13.05 1.34
C GLY A 74 -19.24 -13.72 0.71
N MET A 75 -18.77 -14.84 1.24
CA MET A 75 -17.72 -15.66 0.62
C MET A 75 -18.29 -16.51 -0.53
N GLU A 76 -17.57 -16.62 -1.64
CA GLU A 76 -17.98 -17.47 -2.79
C GLU A 76 -16.99 -18.62 -3.07
N ASN A 77 -15.69 -18.36 -2.93
CA ASN A 77 -14.62 -19.27 -3.30
C ASN A 77 -13.55 -19.36 -2.19
N PRO A 78 -13.82 -20.12 -1.11
CA PRO A 78 -12.91 -20.22 0.03
C PRO A 78 -11.50 -20.73 -0.31
N LEU A 79 -11.31 -21.44 -1.43
CA LEU A 79 -9.99 -21.89 -1.89
C LEU A 79 -9.06 -20.74 -2.30
N LEU A 80 -9.64 -19.63 -2.78
CA LEU A 80 -8.94 -18.46 -3.30
C LEU A 80 -8.96 -17.28 -2.31
N GLU A 81 -10.09 -17.06 -1.66
CA GLU A 81 -10.31 -15.94 -0.72
C GLU A 81 -9.66 -16.17 0.65
N ALA A 82 -9.94 -17.32 1.28
CA ALA A 82 -9.50 -17.64 2.64
C ALA A 82 -8.30 -18.61 2.70
N GLY A 83 -7.82 -19.08 1.54
CA GLY A 83 -6.62 -19.92 1.39
C GLY A 83 -6.70 -21.26 2.15
N ALA A 84 -6.90 -22.37 1.43
CA ALA A 84 -6.90 -23.70 2.05
C ALA A 84 -5.49 -24.18 2.46
N TYR A 85 -5.37 -24.73 3.67
CA TYR A 85 -4.20 -25.41 4.25
C TYR A 85 -4.61 -26.85 4.63
N THR A 86 -3.64 -27.77 4.78
CA THR A 86 -3.92 -29.15 5.18
C THR A 86 -3.43 -29.47 6.58
N THR A 87 -4.29 -30.11 7.37
CA THR A 87 -3.98 -30.59 8.71
C THR A 87 -4.19 -32.11 8.71
N GLY A 88 -3.18 -32.84 8.23
CA GLY A 88 -3.27 -34.26 7.94
C GLY A 88 -4.28 -34.54 6.82
N HIS A 89 -5.44 -35.12 7.18
CA HIS A 89 -6.54 -35.38 6.23
C HIS A 89 -7.67 -34.34 6.27
N ARG A 90 -7.54 -33.29 7.10
CA ARG A 90 -8.50 -32.19 7.26
C ARG A 90 -8.02 -30.95 6.50
N ILE A 91 -8.92 -29.99 6.28
CA ILE A 91 -8.62 -28.70 5.67
C ILE A 91 -8.90 -27.60 6.68
N ALA A 92 -7.99 -26.66 6.81
CA ALA A 92 -8.20 -25.39 7.49
C ALA A 92 -8.14 -24.23 6.49
N PHE A 93 -8.77 -23.11 6.81
CA PHE A 93 -8.73 -21.86 6.04
C PHE A 93 -8.24 -20.74 6.94
N ARG A 94 -7.43 -19.80 6.43
CA ARG A 94 -6.94 -18.63 7.19
C ARG A 94 -7.82 -17.42 6.88
N HIS A 95 -8.77 -17.14 7.75
CA HIS A 95 -9.69 -16.00 7.66
C HIS A 95 -9.40 -15.04 8.83
N ASP A 96 -9.30 -13.75 8.54
CA ASP A 96 -9.02 -12.67 9.50
C ASP A 96 -7.81 -12.98 10.41
N GLY A 97 -6.74 -13.48 9.78
CA GLY A 97 -5.48 -13.87 10.42
C GLY A 97 -5.51 -15.20 11.16
N ARG A 98 -6.67 -15.86 11.30
CA ARG A 98 -6.85 -17.08 12.13
C ARG A 98 -7.10 -18.31 11.27
N LEU A 99 -6.49 -19.44 11.63
CA LEU A 99 -6.84 -20.74 11.04
C LEU A 99 -8.15 -21.27 11.64
N LEU A 100 -9.11 -21.58 10.79
CA LEU A 100 -10.40 -22.19 11.13
C LEU A 100 -10.54 -23.55 10.42
N GLU A 101 -10.92 -24.59 11.15
CA GLU A 101 -11.35 -25.86 10.55
C GLU A 101 -12.88 -25.91 10.45
N PRO A 102 -13.47 -25.67 9.26
CA PRO A 102 -14.88 -25.32 9.15
C PRO A 102 -15.83 -26.48 9.44
N ILE A 103 -15.39 -27.74 9.30
CA ILE A 103 -16.23 -28.91 9.62
C ILE A 103 -16.43 -29.06 11.13
N ALA A 104 -15.47 -28.64 11.96
CA ALA A 104 -15.60 -28.63 13.42
C ALA A 104 -16.04 -27.27 13.97
N GLY A 105 -15.91 -26.18 13.20
CA GLY A 105 -16.10 -24.81 13.68
C GLY A 105 -15.02 -24.37 14.68
N GLN A 106 -13.85 -25.04 14.68
CA GLN A 106 -12.79 -24.84 15.67
C GLN A 106 -11.65 -23.99 15.08
N PHE A 107 -11.25 -22.95 15.79
CA PHE A 107 -9.99 -22.27 15.52
C PHE A 107 -8.82 -23.16 15.89
N LEU A 108 -7.81 -23.23 15.01
CA LEU A 108 -6.57 -23.95 15.23
C LEU A 108 -5.49 -22.98 15.70
N MET A 109 -4.68 -23.41 16.68
CA MET A 109 -3.44 -22.72 17.00
C MET A 109 -2.47 -22.83 15.82
N ASP A 110 -1.97 -21.69 15.35
CA ASP A 110 -0.98 -21.66 14.28
C ASP A 110 0.42 -21.78 14.86
N PHE A 111 1.05 -22.94 14.62
CA PHE A 111 2.44 -23.23 15.00
C PHE A 111 3.38 -23.18 13.79
N SER A 112 2.95 -22.63 12.65
CA SER A 112 3.80 -22.43 11.49
C SER A 112 4.57 -21.11 11.60
N VAL A 113 5.88 -21.15 11.29
CA VAL A 113 6.65 -19.93 11.04
C VAL A 113 6.15 -19.33 9.72
N GLU A 114 6.05 -17.99 9.64
CA GLU A 114 5.29 -17.27 8.62
C GLU A 114 5.74 -17.51 7.17
N GLU A 115 5.21 -18.53 6.50
CA GLU A 115 5.27 -18.61 5.04
C GLU A 115 4.28 -17.62 4.40
N LYS A 116 4.79 -16.78 3.48
CA LYS A 116 3.99 -15.81 2.72
C LYS A 116 2.98 -16.52 1.81
N VAL A 117 1.70 -16.46 2.19
CA VAL A 117 0.62 -17.00 1.35
C VAL A 117 0.04 -15.93 0.44
N VAL A 118 0.06 -16.21 -0.86
CA VAL A 118 -0.57 -15.38 -1.89
C VAL A 118 -2.08 -15.52 -1.79
N SER A 119 -2.77 -14.50 -1.27
CA SER A 119 -4.22 -14.35 -1.37
C SER A 119 -4.63 -13.92 -2.78
N SER A 120 -5.66 -14.53 -3.35
CA SER A 120 -6.15 -14.20 -4.69
C SER A 120 -7.64 -13.82 -4.64
N LYS A 121 -7.93 -12.52 -4.60
CA LYS A 121 -9.30 -12.01 -4.64
C LYS A 121 -9.98 -12.32 -5.99
N VAL A 122 -11.26 -12.70 -5.93
CA VAL A 122 -12.19 -12.77 -7.06
C VAL A 122 -13.51 -12.16 -6.57
N SER A 123 -14.29 -11.52 -7.46
CA SER A 123 -15.43 -10.70 -7.06
C SER A 123 -16.79 -11.40 -7.23
N THR A 124 -17.58 -11.31 -6.16
CA THR A 124 -19.03 -11.53 -6.14
C THR A 124 -19.78 -10.42 -6.88
N PRO A 125 -20.89 -10.75 -7.58
CA PRO A 125 -21.81 -9.77 -8.17
C PRO A 125 -23.17 -9.74 -7.41
N PRO A 126 -24.02 -8.70 -7.56
CA PRO A 126 -23.75 -7.35 -7.06
C PRO A 126 -24.89 -6.83 -6.15
N LYS A 127 -24.60 -6.43 -4.91
CA LYS A 127 -25.48 -5.67 -3.98
C LYS A 127 -24.81 -5.47 -2.60
N PRO A 128 -25.25 -4.49 -1.79
CA PRO A 128 -25.48 -3.08 -2.10
C PRO A 128 -24.20 -2.26 -1.82
N VAL A 129 -24.27 -0.91 -1.79
CA VAL A 129 -23.12 -0.04 -1.49
C VAL A 129 -22.56 -0.33 -0.09
N PRO A 130 -21.29 -0.75 0.06
CA PRO A 130 -20.68 -0.97 1.38
C PRO A 130 -20.35 0.35 2.06
N VAL A 131 -20.66 0.45 3.36
CA VAL A 131 -20.12 1.52 4.20
C VAL A 131 -18.68 1.17 4.54
N GLU A 132 -17.72 1.90 3.97
CA GLU A 132 -16.30 1.81 4.31
C GLU A 132 -16.13 2.27 5.77
N LYS A 133 -15.71 1.36 6.66
CA LYS A 133 -15.90 1.52 8.12
C LYS A 133 -14.67 1.95 8.91
N ASN A 134 -13.50 2.06 8.29
CA ASN A 134 -12.24 2.31 8.98
C ASN A 134 -11.30 3.17 8.10
N ALA A 135 -10.92 4.34 8.59
CA ALA A 135 -10.06 5.26 7.86
C ALA A 135 -8.66 4.67 7.61
N ALA A 136 -8.15 3.83 8.53
CA ALA A 136 -6.85 3.17 8.37
C ALA A 136 -6.80 2.19 7.18
N GLU A 137 -7.91 1.51 6.88
CA GLU A 137 -8.02 0.60 5.73
C GLU A 137 -8.10 1.37 4.41
N LEU A 138 -8.80 2.52 4.42
CA LEU A 138 -8.81 3.45 3.29
C LEU A 138 -7.43 4.08 3.07
N PHE A 139 -6.72 4.48 4.13
CA PHE A 139 -5.38 5.05 4.03
C PHE A 139 -4.37 4.02 3.47
N ALA A 140 -4.40 2.78 3.94
CA ALA A 140 -3.59 1.69 3.39
C ALA A 140 -3.92 1.39 1.91
N ARG A 141 -5.21 1.48 1.52
CA ARG A 141 -5.62 1.39 0.11
C ARG A 141 -5.11 2.58 -0.71
N GLY A 142 -5.11 3.79 -0.16
CA GLY A 142 -4.58 4.99 -0.80
C GLY A 142 -3.11 4.80 -1.18
N ILE A 143 -2.28 4.33 -0.24
CA ILE A 143 -0.85 4.05 -0.46
C ILE A 143 -0.67 3.02 -1.58
N ALA A 144 -1.46 1.93 -1.57
CA ALA A 144 -1.38 0.90 -2.61
C ALA A 144 -1.81 1.39 -4.02
N LEU A 145 -2.52 2.51 -4.12
CA LEU A 145 -2.89 3.16 -5.40
C LEU A 145 -1.85 4.20 -5.87
N GLU A 146 -0.81 4.48 -5.08
CA GLU A 146 0.33 5.31 -5.50
C GLU A 146 1.42 4.51 -6.24
N GLU A 147 1.47 3.18 -6.08
CA GLU A 147 2.47 2.31 -6.73
C GLU A 147 2.35 2.30 -8.27
N ASP A 148 1.16 2.59 -8.82
CA ASP A 148 0.90 2.69 -10.26
C ASP A 148 0.48 4.14 -10.63
N PRO A 149 1.24 4.85 -11.47
CA PRO A 149 0.88 6.20 -11.93
C PRO A 149 -0.48 6.30 -12.64
N SER A 150 -1.05 5.19 -13.14
CA SER A 150 -2.38 5.18 -13.74
C SER A 150 -3.52 5.23 -12.72
N THR A 151 -3.30 4.79 -11.48
CA THR A 151 -4.30 4.85 -10.38
C THR A 151 -4.22 6.13 -9.54
N GLN A 152 -3.38 7.09 -9.92
CA GLN A 152 -3.15 8.35 -9.18
C GLN A 152 -4.44 9.14 -8.88
N ALA A 153 -5.45 9.09 -9.77
CA ALA A 153 -6.75 9.72 -9.55
C ALA A 153 -7.63 8.97 -8.53
N GLU A 154 -7.52 7.64 -8.45
CA GLU A 154 -8.21 6.85 -7.44
C GLU A 154 -7.56 6.99 -6.06
N ALA A 155 -6.22 7.12 -6.01
CA ALA A 155 -5.49 7.41 -4.77
C ALA A 155 -6.00 8.71 -4.12
N ILE A 156 -6.12 9.79 -4.90
CA ILE A 156 -6.69 11.08 -4.44
C ILE A 156 -8.08 10.89 -3.83
N ALA A 157 -9.01 10.29 -4.58
CA ALA A 157 -10.39 10.08 -4.11
C ALA A 157 -10.50 9.17 -2.88
N VAL A 158 -9.55 8.24 -2.68
CA VAL A 158 -9.49 7.40 -1.48
C VAL A 158 -8.96 8.18 -0.28
N TYR A 159 -7.95 9.04 -0.44
CA TYR A 159 -7.49 9.89 0.66
C TYR A 159 -8.46 11.02 1.00
N GLU A 160 -9.20 11.56 0.03
CA GLU A 160 -10.28 12.52 0.31
C GLU A 160 -11.31 11.90 1.27
N LYS A 161 -11.71 10.64 1.05
CA LYS A 161 -12.54 9.87 2.00
C LYS A 161 -11.89 9.62 3.36
N VAL A 162 -10.58 9.37 3.41
CA VAL A 162 -9.85 9.29 4.70
C VAL A 162 -10.03 10.60 5.48
N LEU A 163 -9.98 11.75 4.81
CA LEU A 163 -10.17 13.06 5.42
C LEU A 163 -11.64 13.43 5.68
N GLU A 164 -12.62 12.85 4.98
CA GLU A 164 -14.04 12.92 5.32
C GLU A 164 -14.34 12.17 6.64
N MET A 165 -13.68 11.03 6.86
CA MET A 165 -13.82 10.23 8.09
C MET A 165 -12.99 10.77 9.25
N GLU A 166 -11.74 11.13 8.98
CA GLU A 166 -10.76 11.63 9.94
C GLU A 166 -10.08 12.89 9.40
N PRO A 167 -10.71 14.08 9.56
CA PRO A 167 -10.11 15.36 9.15
C PRO A 167 -8.77 15.68 9.81
N GLY A 168 -8.41 14.95 10.88
CA GLY A 168 -7.12 15.00 11.56
C GLY A 168 -6.08 13.98 11.08
N HIS A 169 -6.28 13.30 9.95
CA HIS A 169 -5.34 12.29 9.46
C HIS A 169 -4.19 12.91 8.65
N ALA A 170 -3.23 13.54 9.36
CA ALA A 170 -2.14 14.33 8.76
C ALA A 170 -1.33 13.60 7.66
N ALA A 171 -1.10 12.29 7.79
CA ALA A 171 -0.41 11.52 6.75
C ALA A 171 -1.20 11.41 5.42
N ALA A 172 -2.54 11.47 5.45
CA ALA A 172 -3.36 11.50 4.24
C ALA A 172 -3.31 12.88 3.58
N HIS A 173 -3.20 13.94 4.38
CA HIS A 173 -2.90 15.28 3.88
C HIS A 173 -1.50 15.38 3.23
N ILE A 174 -0.46 14.74 3.76
CA ILE A 174 0.86 14.68 3.10
C ILE A 174 0.81 13.95 1.76
N ASN A 175 0.11 12.80 1.72
CA ASN A 175 0.02 11.99 0.51
C ASN A 175 -0.80 12.70 -0.59
N LEU A 176 -1.95 13.31 -0.25
CA LEU A 176 -2.68 14.20 -1.16
C LEU A 176 -1.84 15.40 -1.62
N GLY A 177 -1.08 16.02 -0.71
CA GLY A 177 -0.14 17.08 -1.05
C GLY A 177 0.84 16.66 -2.14
N THR A 178 1.39 15.45 -2.01
CA THR A 178 2.33 14.83 -2.96
C THR A 178 1.66 14.52 -4.29
N LEU A 179 0.44 13.97 -4.28
CA LEU A 179 -0.29 13.60 -5.51
C LEU A 179 -0.70 14.82 -6.33
N HIS A 180 -1.21 15.89 -5.70
CA HIS A 180 -1.49 17.15 -6.38
C HIS A 180 -0.22 17.84 -6.88
N TYR A 181 0.88 17.79 -6.12
CA TYR A 181 2.16 18.35 -6.52
C TYR A 181 2.71 17.69 -7.80
N ASN A 182 2.64 16.36 -7.87
CA ASN A 182 3.05 15.59 -9.05
C ASN A 182 2.15 15.87 -10.29
N ARG A 183 0.89 16.28 -10.07
CA ARG A 183 -0.04 16.78 -11.11
C ARG A 183 0.15 18.26 -11.46
N GLN A 184 1.13 18.95 -10.86
CA GLN A 184 1.37 20.39 -10.99
C GLN A 184 0.25 21.28 -10.43
N GLU A 185 -0.63 20.72 -9.60
CA GLU A 185 -1.77 21.38 -8.95
C GLU A 185 -1.30 22.06 -7.64
N TYR A 186 -0.27 22.91 -7.75
CA TYR A 186 0.54 23.38 -6.61
C TYR A 186 -0.26 24.08 -5.49
N GLN A 187 -1.37 24.75 -5.80
CA GLN A 187 -2.24 25.38 -4.79
C GLN A 187 -3.02 24.36 -3.96
N ALA A 188 -3.45 23.24 -4.56
CA ALA A 188 -4.05 22.13 -3.83
C ALA A 188 -2.98 21.42 -2.98
N ALA A 189 -1.78 21.21 -3.53
CA ALA A 189 -0.66 20.66 -2.79
C ALA A 189 -0.32 21.50 -1.54
N GLU A 190 -0.19 22.83 -1.69
CA GLU A 190 0.07 23.76 -0.58
C GLU A 190 -1.01 23.68 0.51
N LYS A 191 -2.29 23.65 0.11
CA LYS A 191 -3.42 23.50 1.06
C LYS A 191 -3.31 22.22 1.88
N HIS A 192 -3.04 21.08 1.24
CA HIS A 192 -2.97 19.80 1.94
C HIS A 192 -1.71 19.68 2.80
N TYR A 193 -0.54 20.14 2.32
CA TYR A 193 0.66 20.21 3.16
C TYR A 193 0.44 21.14 4.37
N ARG A 194 -0.16 22.33 4.20
CA ARG A 194 -0.47 23.24 5.31
C ARG A 194 -1.41 22.60 6.34
N ALA A 195 -2.43 21.87 5.89
CA ALA A 195 -3.33 21.18 6.80
C ALA A 195 -2.64 20.06 7.60
N ALA A 196 -1.80 19.21 6.96
CA ALA A 196 -0.97 18.25 7.71
C ALA A 196 -0.11 18.93 8.78
N ILE A 197 0.46 20.08 8.44
CA ILE A 197 1.32 20.92 9.27
C ILE A 197 0.58 21.53 10.48
N GLU A 198 -0.71 21.83 10.32
CA GLU A 198 -1.60 22.43 11.34
C GLU A 198 -2.24 21.37 12.25
N ILE A 199 -2.52 20.18 11.70
CA ILE A 199 -3.09 19.03 12.41
C ILE A 199 -2.07 18.40 13.34
N ASP A 200 -0.87 18.16 12.83
CA ASP A 200 0.20 17.49 13.55
C ASP A 200 1.54 18.06 13.08
N ALA A 201 2.15 18.87 13.93
CA ALA A 201 3.36 19.60 13.59
C ALA A 201 4.61 18.70 13.46
N ARG A 202 4.49 17.35 13.50
CA ARG A 202 5.48 16.33 13.11
C ARG A 202 5.81 16.42 11.64
N TYR A 203 4.76 16.56 10.84
CA TYR A 203 4.85 16.71 9.40
C TYR A 203 5.29 18.14 9.01
N ALA A 204 5.23 19.08 9.97
CA ALA A 204 5.77 20.44 9.88
C ALA A 204 7.22 20.58 10.38
N LEU A 205 7.89 19.47 10.63
CA LEU A 205 9.19 19.39 11.29
C LEU A 205 9.84 18.11 10.65
N LEU A 206 10.46 17.05 11.17
CA LEU A 206 10.85 16.49 12.49
C LEU A 206 9.74 16.34 13.55
N ASP A 207 9.86 15.48 14.56
CA ASP A 207 8.65 14.96 15.22
C ASP A 207 8.14 15.87 16.39
N GLU A 208 6.83 16.22 16.52
CA GLU A 208 6.16 17.08 17.56
C GLU A 208 6.63 16.85 18.98
N THR A 209 7.11 15.64 19.27
CA THR A 209 7.93 15.26 20.42
C THR A 209 9.07 16.23 20.80
N GLY A 210 9.30 17.30 20.05
CA GLY A 210 10.29 18.34 20.30
C GLY A 210 11.69 17.98 19.80
N ARG A 211 11.83 16.85 19.09
CA ARG A 211 13.10 16.19 18.74
C ARG A 211 13.81 16.84 17.54
N VAL A 212 13.77 18.17 17.50
CA VAL A 212 14.37 19.04 16.47
C VAL A 212 15.89 18.86 16.44
N SER A 213 16.50 18.81 17.62
CA SER A 213 17.91 18.50 17.82
C SER A 213 18.31 17.15 17.21
N GLU A 214 17.49 16.12 17.40
CA GLU A 214 17.83 14.75 16.99
C GLU A 214 17.71 14.54 15.48
N ALA A 215 16.67 15.07 14.83
CA ALA A 215 16.60 14.97 13.37
C ALA A 215 17.56 15.96 12.66
N ILE A 216 17.94 17.09 13.29
CA ILE A 216 19.12 17.85 12.84
C ILE A 216 20.40 16.99 12.91
N GLN A 217 20.61 16.22 13.99
CA GLN A 217 21.74 15.29 14.10
C GLN A 217 21.66 14.15 13.07
N ALA A 218 20.48 13.56 12.84
CA ALA A 218 20.29 12.48 11.88
C ALA A 218 20.61 12.90 10.45
N TYR A 219 20.05 14.03 9.98
CA TYR A 219 20.38 14.57 8.66
C TYR A 219 21.83 15.08 8.56
N ALA A 220 22.42 15.61 9.64
CA ALA A 220 23.84 15.97 9.65
C ALA A 220 24.75 14.74 9.52
N THR A 221 24.38 13.62 10.15
CA THR A 221 25.08 12.33 9.99
C THR A 221 24.90 11.78 8.57
N ALA A 222 23.69 11.88 7.99
CA ALA A 222 23.44 11.51 6.60
C ALA A 222 24.32 12.34 5.62
N LEU A 223 24.47 13.64 5.85
CA LEU A 223 25.37 14.50 5.04
C LEU A 223 26.86 14.27 5.31
N HIS A 224 27.25 13.69 6.44
CA HIS A 224 28.63 13.26 6.68
C HIS A 224 28.98 12.02 5.84
N LEU A 225 28.02 11.10 5.68
CA LEU A 225 28.16 9.89 4.86
C LEU A 225 27.96 10.15 3.36
N ALA A 226 27.03 11.05 3.01
CA ALA A 226 26.66 11.40 1.64
C ALA A 226 26.49 12.93 1.48
N PRO A 227 27.59 13.69 1.29
CA PRO A 227 27.56 15.16 1.17
C PRO A 227 26.80 15.73 -0.03
N THR A 228 26.31 14.87 -0.93
CA THR A 228 25.51 15.24 -2.11
C THR A 228 24.03 14.91 -1.97
N TYR A 229 23.56 14.44 -0.80
CA TYR A 229 22.16 14.07 -0.60
C TYR A 229 21.27 15.32 -0.46
N ALA A 230 20.58 15.67 -1.55
CA ALA A 230 19.77 16.89 -1.64
C ALA A 230 18.68 16.96 -0.56
N ASP A 231 17.87 15.92 -0.37
CA ASP A 231 16.71 15.99 0.54
C ASP A 231 17.13 16.18 2.01
N ALA A 232 18.30 15.70 2.43
CA ALA A 232 18.86 16.01 3.74
C ALA A 232 19.25 17.50 3.88
N HIS A 233 19.67 18.16 2.80
CA HIS A 233 19.82 19.62 2.79
C HIS A 233 18.46 20.34 2.82
N TYR A 234 17.44 19.87 2.09
CA TYR A 234 16.09 20.44 2.13
C TYR A 234 15.50 20.40 3.55
N ASN A 235 15.52 19.22 4.16
CA ASN A 235 14.93 19.00 5.50
C ASN A 235 15.73 19.70 6.61
N LEU A 236 17.07 19.78 6.50
CA LEU A 236 17.86 20.62 7.43
C LEU A 236 17.57 22.10 7.28
N ALA A 237 17.28 22.59 6.08
CA ALA A 237 16.94 23.99 5.90
C ALA A 237 15.62 24.35 6.61
N LEU A 238 14.58 23.52 6.44
CA LEU A 238 13.32 23.64 7.20
C LEU A 238 13.53 23.50 8.71
N ALA A 239 14.35 22.53 9.15
CA ALA A 239 14.66 22.33 10.56
C ALA A 239 15.29 23.58 11.20
N TYR A 240 16.28 24.18 10.51
CA TYR A 240 16.93 25.38 11.00
C TYR A 240 16.04 26.62 10.96
N GLU A 241 15.11 26.74 10.00
CA GLU A 241 14.07 27.77 10.07
C GLU A 241 13.17 27.60 11.29
N LYS A 242 12.76 26.37 11.63
CA LYS A 242 11.91 26.10 12.80
C LYS A 242 12.63 26.32 14.14
N THR A 243 13.97 26.16 14.19
CA THR A 243 14.80 26.63 15.32
C THR A 243 15.09 28.14 15.34
N ARG A 244 14.64 28.90 14.33
CA ARG A 244 14.98 30.32 14.09
C ARG A 244 16.49 30.58 13.92
N GLU A 245 17.17 29.69 13.21
CA GLU A 245 18.59 29.79 12.84
C GLU A 245 18.78 30.08 11.34
N PRO A 246 18.33 31.24 10.81
CA PRO A 246 18.20 31.50 9.37
C PRO A 246 19.52 31.40 8.61
N ARG A 247 20.67 31.67 9.25
CA ARG A 247 21.99 31.54 8.62
C ARG A 247 22.39 30.08 8.38
N LYS A 248 21.97 29.15 9.25
CA LYS A 248 22.14 27.71 9.01
C LYS A 248 21.16 27.24 7.93
N ALA A 249 19.90 27.67 7.99
CA ALA A 249 18.90 27.38 6.96
C ALA A 249 19.38 27.82 5.56
N LEU A 250 19.86 29.06 5.43
CA LEU A 250 20.39 29.63 4.18
C LEU A 250 21.50 28.77 3.56
N LYS A 251 22.47 28.30 4.37
CA LYS A 251 23.54 27.40 3.93
C LYS A 251 22.98 26.10 3.34
N HIS A 252 21.99 25.52 3.99
CA HIS A 252 21.37 24.27 3.54
C HIS A 252 20.46 24.47 2.32
N TRP A 253 19.70 25.58 2.23
CA TRP A 253 18.97 25.95 1.02
C TRP A 253 19.89 26.18 -0.19
N GLN A 254 21.02 26.88 0.00
CA GLN A 254 22.00 27.12 -1.07
C GLN A 254 22.65 25.82 -1.57
N ALA A 255 22.93 24.89 -0.65
CA ALA A 255 23.43 23.56 -1.02
C ALA A 255 22.36 22.75 -1.76
N TYR A 256 21.11 22.74 -1.28
CA TYR A 256 19.99 22.11 -1.98
C TYR A 256 19.86 22.64 -3.42
N ALA A 257 19.71 23.96 -3.59
CA ALA A 257 19.49 24.61 -4.89
C ALA A 257 20.69 24.53 -5.87
N LYS A 258 21.82 23.98 -5.40
CA LYS A 258 23.01 23.63 -6.21
C LYS A 258 23.04 22.14 -6.59
N LEU A 259 22.55 21.26 -5.72
CA LEU A 259 22.47 19.81 -5.96
C LEU A 259 21.28 19.47 -6.85
N ASP A 260 20.11 20.04 -6.53
CA ASP A 260 18.94 20.06 -7.42
C ASP A 260 18.71 21.51 -7.89
N SER A 261 18.83 21.72 -9.20
CA SER A 261 18.67 23.02 -9.84
C SER A 261 17.45 23.09 -10.78
N THR A 262 16.80 21.97 -11.07
CA THR A 262 15.72 21.84 -12.06
C THR A 262 14.43 21.26 -11.48
N GLY A 263 14.48 20.59 -10.33
CA GLY A 263 13.30 20.08 -9.65
C GLY A 263 12.39 21.20 -9.12
N PRO A 264 11.09 20.94 -8.96
CA PRO A 264 10.12 21.97 -8.57
C PRO A 264 10.40 22.56 -7.17
N TRP A 265 11.00 21.77 -6.27
CA TRP A 265 11.46 22.24 -4.95
C TRP A 265 12.64 23.24 -5.03
N ALA A 266 13.40 23.27 -6.13
CA ALA A 266 14.47 24.26 -6.32
C ALA A 266 13.92 25.69 -6.45
N ILE A 267 12.67 25.85 -6.92
CA ILE A 267 11.96 27.15 -6.90
C ILE A 267 11.65 27.56 -5.46
N HIS A 268 11.12 26.65 -4.64
CA HIS A 268 10.90 26.89 -3.21
C HIS A 268 12.20 27.30 -2.50
N ALA A 269 13.28 26.54 -2.70
CA ALA A 269 14.59 26.85 -2.11
C ALA A 269 15.12 28.23 -2.52
N ARG A 270 14.98 28.61 -3.81
CA ARG A 270 15.35 29.97 -4.29
C ARG A 270 14.53 31.07 -3.62
N ASN A 271 13.23 30.85 -3.44
CA ASN A 271 12.35 31.80 -2.75
C ASN A 271 12.73 31.94 -1.26
N GLN A 272 13.08 30.84 -0.57
CA GLN A 272 13.54 30.90 0.81
C GLN A 272 14.92 31.56 0.96
N ILE A 273 15.85 31.31 0.04
CA ILE A 273 17.14 32.04 -0.04
C ILE A 273 16.89 33.54 -0.15
N GLN A 274 16.01 33.97 -1.06
CA GLN A 274 15.66 35.39 -1.23
C GLN A 274 15.00 35.96 0.03
N ARG A 275 14.03 35.28 0.64
CA ARG A 275 13.37 35.72 1.87
C ARG A 275 14.36 35.90 3.02
N ILE A 276 15.27 34.94 3.24
CA ILE A 276 16.28 35.03 4.30
C ILE A 276 17.25 36.19 4.04
N LEU A 277 17.72 36.36 2.80
CA LEU A 277 18.63 37.45 2.42
C LEU A 277 17.99 38.84 2.48
N GLN A 278 16.67 38.94 2.28
CA GLN A 278 15.91 40.18 2.46
C GLN A 278 15.60 40.47 3.94
N ALA A 279 15.59 39.45 4.80
CA ALA A 279 15.28 39.56 6.22
C ALA A 279 16.51 39.75 7.12
N ASP A 280 17.73 39.47 6.68
CA ASP A 280 18.95 39.84 7.42
C ASP A 280 19.19 41.36 7.25
N PRO A 281 19.12 42.17 8.32
CA PRO A 281 19.22 43.64 8.22
C PRO A 281 20.61 44.13 7.79
N LEU A 282 21.62 43.24 7.76
CA LEU A 282 22.95 43.54 7.25
C LEU A 282 22.93 43.55 5.71
N LYS A 283 22.55 44.70 5.15
CA LYS A 283 22.80 45.04 3.74
C LYS A 283 24.22 44.62 3.35
N LEU A 284 24.33 43.84 2.26
CA LEU A 284 25.60 43.51 1.64
C LEU A 284 26.34 44.79 1.22
N VAL A 285 27.29 45.22 2.04
CA VAL A 285 28.27 46.24 1.65
C VAL A 285 29.15 45.61 0.59
N HIS A 286 28.93 45.98 -0.68
CA HIS A 286 29.84 45.65 -1.75
C HIS A 286 31.18 46.36 -1.50
N LEU A 287 32.10 45.65 -0.84
CA LEU A 287 33.52 45.92 -0.92
C LEU A 287 33.93 45.77 -2.39
N ARG A 288 33.93 46.89 -3.13
CA ARG A 288 34.76 47.01 -4.32
C ARG A 288 36.18 46.66 -3.91
N ARG A 289 36.77 45.69 -4.59
CA ARG A 289 38.22 45.66 -4.74
C ARG A 289 38.55 46.65 -5.85
N GLU A 290 39.42 47.58 -5.53
CA GLU A 290 40.19 48.37 -6.50
C GLU A 290 41.32 47.49 -7.07
#